data_AF-A0A4R2IDA5-F1
#
_entry.id   AF-A0A4R2IDA5-F1
#
_cell.length_a   1.000
_cell.length_b   1.000
_cell.length_c   1.000
_cell.angle_alpha   90.00
_cell.angle_beta   90.00
_cell.angle_gamma   90.00
#
_symmetry.space_group_name_H-M   'P 1'
#
loop_
_entity.id
_entity.type
_entity.pdbx_description
1 polymer ?
#
loop_
_entity_poly.entity_id
_entity_poly.type
_entity_poly.pdbx_seq_one_letter_code
_entity_poly.pdbx_strand_id
1 'polypeptide(L)'
;MVLLDSPEHPNAEPPVEDNEAPSGRATIVELDPIEARIIGCLVEKAATTPEAYPLTENAILVACNQKTSREPVMQLEPGAVAHALRVLEGKGLVKVAPSSQRALRYEHRFDATWGTTARQRAVLCVMLLRGPQTLAELHARTDRLAEFPSLDDVRDTIDRLVQREPALVVRLPRAHGQREDRYMHLLGGAIDVDAIAAASPPSPSASRADLAERVERLEAELAALREAFDAFRQRIGDG
;
A
#
# COMPACT_ATOMS: atom_id res chain seq x y z
N MET A 1 68.08 -24.68 -40.09
CA MET A 1 67.62 -26.07 -40.13
C MET A 1 66.84 -26.32 -38.85
N VAL A 2 65.51 -26.49 -38.99
CA VAL A 2 64.50 -26.97 -38.02
C VAL A 2 64.26 -26.05 -36.80
N LEU A 3 63.22 -25.20 -36.81
CA LEU A 3 61.81 -25.45 -36.38
C LEU A 3 61.70 -25.98 -34.94
N LEU A 4 61.00 -25.22 -34.09
CA LEU A 4 60.10 -25.63 -33.00
C LEU A 4 59.60 -24.30 -32.38
N ASP A 5 58.50 -23.77 -32.90
CA ASP A 5 57.14 -24.01 -32.40
C ASP A 5 56.90 -23.30 -31.07
N SER A 6 56.33 -22.09 -31.15
CA SER A 6 55.78 -21.36 -30.01
C SER A 6 54.26 -21.41 -30.15
N PRO A 7 53.52 -21.92 -29.14
CA PRO A 7 52.09 -22.10 -29.28
C PRO A 7 51.38 -20.76 -29.20
N GLU A 8 50.47 -20.53 -30.13
CA GLU A 8 49.41 -19.53 -30.05
C GLU A 8 48.65 -19.71 -28.73
N HIS A 9 48.62 -18.66 -27.90
CA HIS A 9 47.61 -18.54 -26.86
C HIS A 9 46.39 -17.81 -27.43
N PRO A 10 45.20 -18.42 -27.35
CA PRO A 10 43.99 -17.86 -27.94
C PRO A 10 43.60 -16.57 -27.23
N ASN A 11 43.12 -15.64 -28.05
CA ASN A 11 42.51 -14.37 -27.70
C ASN A 11 41.54 -14.54 -26.51
N ALA A 12 41.95 -14.11 -25.31
CA ALA A 12 41.05 -13.99 -24.19
C ALA A 12 40.18 -12.75 -24.43
N GLU A 13 38.93 -12.98 -24.85
CA GLU A 13 37.90 -11.95 -24.83
C GLU A 13 37.86 -11.31 -23.43
N PRO A 14 37.85 -9.98 -23.31
CA PRO A 14 37.64 -9.36 -22.01
C PRO A 14 36.29 -9.81 -21.46
N PRO A 15 36.14 -9.94 -20.13
CA PRO A 15 34.86 -10.29 -19.54
C PRO A 15 33.84 -9.27 -20.02
N VAL A 16 32.75 -9.78 -20.61
CA VAL A 16 31.56 -9.00 -20.90
C VAL A 16 31.08 -8.54 -19.53
N GLU A 17 31.45 -7.32 -19.14
CA GLU A 17 30.81 -6.63 -18.05
C GLU A 17 29.34 -6.59 -18.43
N ASP A 18 28.51 -7.36 -17.73
CA ASP A 18 27.07 -7.18 -17.71
C ASP A 18 26.83 -5.77 -17.18
N ASN A 19 26.97 -4.79 -18.06
CA ASN A 19 26.46 -3.44 -17.90
C ASN A 19 24.95 -3.59 -18.01
N GLU A 20 24.36 -4.06 -16.91
CA GLU A 20 22.94 -4.03 -16.65
C GLU A 20 22.55 -2.55 -16.72
N ALA A 21 22.20 -2.14 -17.94
CA ALA A 21 21.85 -0.77 -18.24
C ALA A 21 20.79 -0.34 -17.22
N PRO A 22 20.94 0.82 -16.55
CA PRO A 22 19.87 1.33 -15.72
C PRO A 22 18.69 1.57 -16.67
N SER A 23 17.75 0.62 -16.68
CA SER A 23 16.49 0.76 -17.40
C SER A 23 15.80 1.94 -16.76
N GLY A 24 15.92 3.11 -17.40
CA GLY A 24 15.36 4.37 -16.98
C GLY A 24 13.84 4.32 -17.03
N ARG A 25 13.22 3.56 -16.11
CA ARG A 25 11.83 3.74 -15.74
C ARG A 25 11.74 5.07 -15.01
N ALA A 26 10.86 5.95 -15.47
CA ALA A 26 10.62 7.23 -14.79
C ALA A 26 10.25 6.93 -13.33
N THR A 27 11.12 7.31 -12.39
CA THR A 27 10.91 7.02 -10.97
C THR A 27 9.87 7.97 -10.41
N ILE A 28 8.80 7.42 -9.84
CA ILE A 28 7.76 8.17 -9.14
C ILE A 28 8.38 8.84 -7.91
N VAL A 29 7.95 10.06 -7.57
CA VAL A 29 8.27 10.67 -6.28
C VAL A 29 7.60 9.85 -5.18
N GLU A 30 8.41 9.13 -4.40
CA GLU A 30 7.93 8.26 -3.33
C GLU A 30 7.59 9.04 -2.05
N LEU A 31 6.56 8.55 -1.37
CA LEU A 31 6.04 9.07 -0.11
C LEU A 31 6.28 8.05 1.00
N ASP A 32 6.83 8.50 2.13
CA ASP A 32 6.74 7.72 3.36
C ASP A 32 5.29 7.69 3.90
N PRO A 33 4.97 6.85 4.89
CA PRO A 33 3.60 6.75 5.41
C PRO A 33 3.02 8.04 6.00
N ILE A 34 3.85 8.90 6.61
CA ILE A 34 3.43 10.18 7.20
C ILE A 34 3.19 11.20 6.08
N GLU A 35 4.09 11.25 5.10
CA GLU A 35 3.97 12.09 3.91
C GLU A 35 2.70 11.73 3.12
N ALA A 36 2.47 10.44 2.87
CA ALA A 36 1.27 9.92 2.23
C ALA A 36 -0.01 10.32 2.98
N ARG A 37 0.01 10.21 4.31
CA ARG A 37 -1.09 10.64 5.18
C ARG A 37 -1.36 12.14 5.04
N ILE A 38 -0.33 12.98 5.13
CA ILE A 38 -0.46 14.44 5.04
C ILE A 38 -1.01 14.84 3.67
N ILE A 39 -0.48 14.29 2.59
CA ILE A 39 -0.94 14.55 1.22
C ILE A 39 -2.39 14.12 1.05
N GLY A 40 -2.76 12.92 1.50
CA GLY A 40 -4.14 12.46 1.48
C GLY A 40 -5.08 13.40 2.24
N CYS A 41 -4.68 13.87 3.43
CA CYS A 41 -5.47 14.81 4.22
C CYS A 41 -5.63 16.18 3.54
N LEU A 42 -4.57 16.73 2.94
CA LEU A 42 -4.66 17.99 2.21
C LEU A 42 -5.61 17.87 1.01
N VAL A 43 -5.50 16.79 0.23
CA VAL A 43 -6.39 16.53 -0.92
C VAL A 43 -7.84 16.35 -0.48
N GLU A 44 -8.08 15.56 0.57
CA GLU A 44 -9.41 15.35 1.14
C GLU A 44 -10.04 16.68 1.57
N LYS A 45 -9.31 17.50 2.34
CA LYS A 45 -9.84 18.76 2.88
C LYS A 45 -9.98 19.85 1.83
N ALA A 46 -9.15 19.87 0.80
CA ALA A 46 -9.33 20.76 -0.34
C ALA A 46 -10.67 20.51 -1.06
N ALA A 47 -11.08 19.25 -1.18
CA ALA A 47 -12.34 18.88 -1.84
C ALA A 47 -13.57 18.98 -0.92
N THR A 48 -13.43 18.54 0.35
CA THR A 48 -14.59 18.36 1.25
C THR A 48 -14.85 19.55 2.18
N THR A 49 -13.85 20.39 2.42
CA THR A 49 -13.92 21.56 3.31
C THR A 49 -13.13 22.73 2.73
N PRO A 50 -13.51 23.23 1.53
CA PRO A 50 -12.76 24.26 0.82
C PRO A 50 -12.64 25.57 1.61
N GLU A 51 -13.59 25.87 2.51
CA GLU A 51 -13.58 27.03 3.40
C GLU A 51 -12.47 26.98 4.46
N ALA A 52 -12.02 25.77 4.83
CA ALA A 52 -10.93 25.58 5.78
C ALA A 52 -9.55 25.54 5.09
N TYR A 53 -9.53 25.29 3.78
CA TYR A 53 -8.32 25.15 2.98
C TYR A 53 -7.83 26.53 2.46
N PRO A 54 -6.50 26.81 2.43
CA PRO A 54 -5.38 25.94 2.79
C PRO A 54 -5.21 25.73 4.31
N LEU A 55 -4.68 24.57 4.70
CA LEU A 55 -4.66 24.15 6.10
C LEU A 55 -3.44 24.67 6.85
N THR A 56 -3.60 25.03 8.12
CA THR A 56 -2.47 25.23 9.04
C THR A 56 -1.86 23.88 9.45
N GLU A 57 -0.63 23.89 9.97
CA GLU A 57 0.03 22.67 10.48
C GLU A 57 -0.82 21.93 11.52
N ASN A 58 -1.45 22.65 12.46
CA ASN A 58 -2.34 22.05 13.44
C ASN A 58 -3.61 21.43 12.81
N ALA A 59 -4.19 22.07 11.78
CA ALA A 59 -5.33 21.49 11.08
C ALA A 59 -4.94 20.21 10.32
N ILE A 60 -3.72 20.15 9.77
CA ILE A 60 -3.16 18.95 9.14
C ILE A 60 -2.98 17.84 10.18
N LEU A 61 -2.38 18.15 11.32
CA LEU A 61 -2.21 17.20 12.44
C LEU A 61 -3.54 16.58 12.86
N VAL A 62 -4.56 17.43 13.10
CA VAL A 62 -5.92 16.97 13.44
C VAL A 62 -6.51 16.08 12.34
N ALA A 63 -6.33 16.45 11.07
CA ALA A 63 -6.81 15.65 9.94
C ALA A 63 -6.10 14.29 9.82
N CYS A 64 -4.79 14.24 10.10
CA CYS A 64 -4.00 13.01 10.05
C CYS A 64 -4.42 11.98 11.10
N ASN A 65 -4.81 12.48 12.29
CA ASN A 65 -5.16 11.68 13.47
C ASN A 65 -6.67 11.41 13.60
N GLN A 66 -7.47 11.64 12.54
CA GLN A 66 -8.89 11.33 12.55
C GLN A 66 -9.13 9.82 12.76
N LYS A 67 -10.13 9.47 13.56
CA LYS A 67 -10.52 8.06 13.81
C LYS A 67 -11.33 7.46 12.67
N THR A 68 -11.93 8.30 11.83
CA THR A 68 -12.72 7.89 10.67
C THR A 68 -11.96 8.20 9.41
N SER A 69 -12.20 7.42 8.36
CA SER A 69 -11.54 7.58 7.08
C SER A 69 -10.01 7.48 7.09
N ARG A 70 -9.45 6.78 8.08
CA ARG A 70 -8.01 6.53 8.21
C ARG A 70 -7.77 5.06 8.50
N GLU A 71 -7.00 4.40 7.67
CA GLU A 71 -6.55 3.03 7.88
C GLU A 71 -5.06 2.97 7.49
N PRO A 72 -4.13 2.81 8.46
CA PRO A 72 -4.36 2.73 9.91
C PRO A 72 -4.71 4.08 10.54
N VAL A 73 -5.40 4.06 11.69
CA VAL A 73 -5.50 5.25 12.54
C VAL A 73 -4.12 5.58 13.09
N MET A 74 -3.69 6.84 12.96
CA MET A 74 -2.40 7.31 13.44
C MET A 74 -2.56 8.25 14.64
N GLN A 75 -1.49 8.39 15.40
CA GLN A 75 -1.32 9.38 16.46
C GLN A 75 0.01 10.09 16.22
N LEU A 76 0.04 10.95 15.20
CA LEU A 76 1.21 11.74 14.88
C LEU A 76 1.40 12.86 15.90
N GLU A 77 2.65 13.19 16.17
CA GLU A 77 3.05 14.35 16.97
C GLU A 77 3.28 15.57 16.08
N PRO A 78 3.11 16.81 16.61
CA PRO A 78 3.32 18.04 15.83
C PRO A 78 4.68 18.08 15.13
N GLY A 79 5.75 17.66 15.82
CA GLY A 79 7.10 17.67 15.26
C GLY A 79 7.28 16.75 14.04
N ALA A 80 6.58 15.62 14.00
CA ALA A 80 6.61 14.70 12.85
C ALA A 80 5.90 15.30 11.64
N VAL A 81 4.76 15.98 11.85
CA VAL A 81 4.03 16.69 10.80
C VAL A 81 4.84 17.86 10.26
N ALA A 82 5.45 18.67 11.13
CA ALA A 82 6.31 19.78 10.75
C ALA A 82 7.52 19.32 9.91
N HIS A 83 8.15 18.21 10.30
CA HIS A 83 9.26 17.63 9.55
C HIS A 83 8.81 17.16 8.17
N ALA A 84 7.76 16.35 8.10
CA ALA A 84 7.24 15.82 6.84
C ALA A 84 6.76 16.93 5.89
N LEU A 85 6.18 18.02 6.40
CA LEU A 85 5.79 19.18 5.57
C LEU A 85 7.00 19.84 4.89
N ARG A 86 8.13 19.98 5.58
CA ARG A 86 9.37 20.51 4.98
C ARG A 86 9.91 19.58 3.90
N VAL A 87 9.87 18.26 4.13
CA VAL A 87 10.29 17.28 3.12
C VAL A 87 9.36 17.32 1.90
N LEU A 88 8.05 17.37 2.11
CA LEU A 88 7.05 17.51 1.04
C LEU A 88 7.19 18.82 0.25
N GLU A 89 7.53 19.92 0.91
CA GLU A 89 7.84 21.19 0.25
C GLU A 89 9.10 21.07 -0.62
N GLY A 90 10.16 20.42 -0.11
CA GLY A 90 11.37 20.10 -0.88
C GLY A 90 11.10 19.20 -2.08
N LYS A 91 10.15 18.25 -1.96
CA LYS A 91 9.65 17.41 -3.06
C LYS A 91 8.72 18.15 -4.03
N GLY A 92 8.36 19.41 -3.75
CA GLY A 92 7.42 20.20 -4.56
C GLY A 92 5.97 19.75 -4.48
N LEU A 93 5.63 18.86 -3.54
CA LEU A 93 4.31 18.27 -3.34
C LEU A 93 3.39 19.12 -2.47
N VAL A 94 3.97 20.02 -1.67
CA VAL A 94 3.27 21.02 -0.87
C VAL A 94 3.89 22.38 -1.14
N LYS A 95 3.11 23.45 -0.99
CA LYS A 95 3.62 24.82 -0.95
C LYS A 95 2.94 25.60 0.16
N VAL A 96 3.64 26.59 0.70
CA VAL A 96 3.03 27.58 1.60
C VAL A 96 2.15 28.53 0.77
N ALA A 97 0.91 28.73 1.21
CA ALA A 97 -0.02 29.66 0.60
C ALA A 97 0.48 31.11 0.77
N PRO A 98 0.51 31.92 -0.30
CA PRO A 98 0.81 33.34 -0.17
C PRO A 98 -0.22 33.99 0.76
N SER A 99 0.18 34.99 1.55
CA SER A 99 -0.69 35.90 2.33
C SER A 99 -1.18 35.48 3.72
N SER A 100 -0.71 34.39 4.33
CA SER A 100 -1.12 34.10 5.71
C SER A 100 -0.29 34.90 6.75
N GLN A 101 -0.80 36.07 7.16
CA GLN A 101 -0.11 36.99 8.09
C GLN A 101 0.03 36.47 9.54
N ARG A 102 -0.67 35.40 9.92
CA ARG A 102 -0.72 34.91 11.32
C ARG A 102 -0.14 33.51 11.54
N ALA A 103 -0.24 32.62 10.55
CA ALA A 103 0.26 31.25 10.65
C ALA A 103 0.48 30.66 9.26
N LEU A 104 1.55 29.89 9.04
CA LEU A 104 1.75 29.23 7.75
C LEU A 104 0.56 28.32 7.41
N ARG A 105 0.12 28.39 6.16
CA ARG A 105 -0.94 27.54 5.59
C ARG A 105 -0.38 26.82 4.38
N TYR A 106 -0.75 25.56 4.21
CA TYR A 106 -0.16 24.66 3.23
C TYR A 106 -1.21 24.23 2.20
N GLU A 107 -0.79 24.24 0.93
CA GLU A 107 -1.54 23.75 -0.22
C GLU A 107 -0.85 22.51 -0.80
N HIS A 108 -1.61 21.50 -1.20
CA HIS A 108 -1.08 20.39 -1.98
C HIS A 108 -0.81 20.81 -3.44
N ARG A 109 0.18 20.17 -4.05
CA ARG A 109 0.50 20.25 -5.49
C ARG A 109 0.36 18.90 -6.18
N PHE A 110 -0.56 18.07 -5.68
CA PHE A 110 -0.85 16.72 -6.15
C PHE A 110 -0.93 16.62 -7.68
N ASP A 111 -1.84 17.38 -8.30
CA ASP A 111 -2.03 17.31 -9.77
C ASP A 111 -0.85 17.87 -10.55
N ALA A 112 -0.17 18.88 -10.01
CA ALA A 112 1.00 19.45 -10.67
C ALA A 112 2.19 18.46 -10.67
N THR A 113 2.23 17.53 -9.71
CA THR A 113 3.30 16.53 -9.59
C THR A 113 2.99 15.29 -10.41
N TRP A 114 1.74 14.79 -10.32
CA TRP A 114 1.37 13.53 -10.96
C TRP A 114 0.47 13.66 -12.18
N GLY A 115 0.08 14.85 -12.60
CA GLY A 115 -0.72 15.06 -13.82
C GLY A 115 -2.11 14.43 -13.76
N THR A 116 -2.73 14.38 -12.58
CA THR A 116 -3.99 13.67 -12.35
C THR A 116 -5.23 14.53 -12.61
N THR A 117 -6.29 13.89 -13.11
CA THR A 117 -7.64 14.49 -13.14
C THR A 117 -8.29 14.47 -11.75
N ALA A 118 -9.40 15.20 -11.56
CA ALA A 118 -10.14 15.21 -10.29
C ALA A 118 -10.58 13.79 -9.84
N ARG A 119 -11.08 12.96 -10.78
CA ARG A 119 -11.47 11.56 -10.51
C ARG A 119 -10.27 10.70 -10.14
N GLN A 120 -9.16 10.83 -10.85
CA GLN A 120 -7.92 10.09 -10.54
C GLN A 120 -7.36 10.48 -9.16
N ARG A 121 -7.33 11.78 -8.85
CA ARG A 121 -6.91 12.28 -7.54
C ARG A 121 -7.82 11.78 -6.42
N ALA A 122 -9.13 11.71 -6.65
CA ALA A 122 -10.08 11.19 -5.66
C ALA A 122 -9.80 9.74 -5.28
N VAL A 123 -9.61 8.84 -6.26
CA VAL A 123 -9.32 7.42 -5.97
C VAL A 123 -7.97 7.24 -5.29
N LEU A 124 -6.95 7.99 -5.71
CA LEU A 124 -5.62 7.96 -5.08
C LEU A 124 -5.67 8.50 -3.64
N CYS A 125 -6.43 9.57 -3.39
CA CYS A 125 -6.63 10.11 -2.05
C CYS A 125 -7.23 9.06 -1.09
N VAL A 126 -8.25 8.32 -1.54
CA VAL A 126 -8.85 7.25 -0.73
C VAL A 126 -7.82 6.15 -0.43
N MET A 127 -7.03 5.72 -1.42
CA MET A 127 -5.99 4.70 -1.22
C MET A 127 -4.88 5.19 -0.28
N LEU A 128 -4.44 6.45 -0.38
CA LEU A 128 -3.44 7.04 0.53
C LEU A 128 -3.92 7.06 1.99
N LEU A 129 -5.23 7.26 2.20
CA LEU A 129 -5.82 7.37 3.52
C LEU A 129 -6.24 6.02 4.11
N ARG A 130 -6.52 5.02 3.26
CA ARG A 130 -7.15 3.76 3.68
C ARG A 130 -6.50 2.48 3.14
N GLY A 131 -5.40 2.58 2.40
CA GLY A 131 -4.70 1.43 1.84
C GLY A 131 -5.44 0.77 0.66
N PRO A 132 -5.34 -0.57 0.50
CA PRO A 132 -5.92 -1.28 -0.64
C PRO A 132 -7.44 -1.38 -0.62
N GLN A 133 -8.08 -0.99 -1.72
CA GLN A 133 -9.53 -0.78 -1.82
C GLN A 133 -10.16 -1.56 -2.97
N THR A 134 -11.40 -2.04 -2.81
CA THR A 134 -12.22 -2.59 -3.90
C THR A 134 -12.87 -1.48 -4.73
N LEU A 135 -13.39 -1.81 -5.93
CA LEU A 135 -14.14 -0.86 -6.77
C LEU A 135 -15.37 -0.29 -6.06
N ALA A 136 -16.14 -1.16 -5.38
CA ALA A 136 -17.34 -0.75 -4.66
C ALA A 136 -17.01 0.21 -3.50
N GLU A 137 -15.96 -0.08 -2.74
CA GLU A 137 -15.50 0.81 -1.68
C GLU A 137 -15.00 2.14 -2.22
N LEU A 138 -14.27 2.15 -3.34
CA LEU A 138 -13.82 3.39 -3.97
C LEU A 138 -15.00 4.24 -4.40
N HIS A 139 -15.96 3.66 -5.14
CA HIS A 139 -17.17 4.38 -5.58
C HIS A 139 -17.90 5.04 -4.40
N ALA A 140 -18.12 4.29 -3.32
CA ALA A 140 -18.80 4.82 -2.13
C ALA A 140 -17.98 5.88 -1.37
N ARG A 141 -16.65 5.76 -1.33
CA ARG A 141 -15.78 6.63 -0.51
C ARG A 141 -15.27 7.86 -1.27
N THR A 142 -15.33 7.88 -2.60
CA THR A 142 -14.95 9.02 -3.43
C THR A 142 -16.07 10.03 -3.67
N ASP A 143 -17.31 9.72 -3.29
CA ASP A 143 -18.50 10.53 -3.56
C ASP A 143 -18.34 12.02 -3.18
N ARG A 144 -17.71 12.29 -2.04
CA ARG A 144 -17.45 13.67 -1.58
C ARG A 144 -16.19 14.32 -2.17
N LEU A 145 -15.39 13.57 -2.93
CA LEU A 145 -14.13 14.02 -3.53
C LEU A 145 -14.29 14.33 -5.02
N ALA A 146 -15.05 13.50 -5.74
CA ALA A 146 -15.35 13.68 -7.16
C ALA A 146 -16.59 12.85 -7.55
N GLU A 147 -17.35 13.33 -8.52
CA GLU A 147 -18.53 12.63 -9.03
C GLU A 147 -18.16 11.45 -9.92
N PHE A 148 -18.70 10.27 -9.59
CA PHE A 148 -18.64 9.03 -10.37
C PHE A 148 -20.06 8.52 -10.66
N PRO A 149 -20.55 8.69 -11.91
CA PRO A 149 -21.90 8.26 -12.28
C PRO A 149 -22.15 6.77 -12.09
N SER A 150 -21.13 5.93 -12.25
CA SER A 150 -21.24 4.48 -12.15
C SER A 150 -19.98 3.81 -11.58
N LEU A 151 -20.10 2.53 -11.24
CA LEU A 151 -18.94 1.69 -10.90
C LEU A 151 -17.99 1.51 -12.09
N ASP A 152 -18.50 1.54 -13.32
CA ASP A 152 -17.68 1.41 -14.52
C ASP A 152 -16.80 2.65 -14.72
N ASP A 153 -17.28 3.86 -14.38
CA ASP A 153 -16.45 5.08 -14.38
C ASP A 153 -15.26 4.97 -13.40
N VAL A 154 -15.46 4.31 -12.25
CA VAL A 154 -14.38 4.05 -11.28
C VAL A 154 -13.39 3.05 -11.86
N ARG A 155 -13.87 1.95 -12.45
CA ARG A 155 -13.02 0.95 -13.09
C ARG A 155 -12.17 1.56 -14.20
N ASP A 156 -12.78 2.30 -15.12
CA ASP A 156 -12.08 2.99 -16.20
C ASP A 156 -11.02 3.98 -15.68
N THR A 157 -11.32 4.66 -14.57
CA THR A 157 -10.38 5.59 -13.94
C THR A 157 -9.18 4.87 -13.36
N ILE A 158 -9.38 3.72 -12.72
CA ILE A 158 -8.31 2.87 -12.20
C ILE A 158 -7.50 2.26 -13.33
N ASP A 159 -8.15 1.71 -14.36
CA ASP A 159 -7.46 1.08 -15.49
C ASP A 159 -6.53 2.08 -16.19
N ARG A 160 -6.96 3.34 -16.34
CA ARG A 160 -6.08 4.43 -16.82
C ARG A 160 -4.90 4.71 -15.89
N LEU A 161 -5.04 4.55 -14.57
CA LEU A 161 -3.94 4.75 -13.61
C LEU A 161 -2.96 3.57 -13.58
N VAL A 162 -3.46 2.36 -13.86
CA VAL A 162 -2.66 1.13 -13.97
C VAL A 162 -1.88 1.12 -15.29
N GLN A 163 -2.50 1.54 -16.40
CA GLN A 163 -1.90 1.52 -17.75
C GLN A 163 -0.98 2.72 -18.03
N ARG A 164 -0.96 3.72 -17.16
CA ARG A 164 -0.09 4.89 -17.31
C ARG A 164 1.38 4.49 -17.14
N GLU A 165 2.28 5.21 -17.82
CA GLU A 165 3.71 5.21 -17.53
C GLU A 165 4.15 6.56 -16.90
N PRO A 166 4.66 6.60 -15.67
CA PRO A 166 4.71 5.48 -14.71
C PRO A 166 3.33 5.17 -14.11
N ALA A 167 3.09 3.91 -13.77
CA ALA A 167 1.83 3.45 -13.19
C ALA A 167 1.65 4.03 -11.78
N LEU A 168 0.46 4.55 -11.46
CA LEU A 168 0.18 5.11 -10.13
C LEU A 168 -0.61 4.17 -9.23
N VAL A 169 -1.20 3.13 -9.80
CA VAL A 169 -2.02 2.15 -9.11
C VAL A 169 -1.63 0.76 -9.60
N VAL A 170 -1.71 -0.22 -8.72
CA VAL A 170 -1.57 -1.63 -9.04
C VAL A 170 -2.82 -2.39 -8.61
N ARG A 171 -3.20 -3.39 -9.39
CA ARG A 171 -4.23 -4.37 -9.01
C ARG A 171 -3.57 -5.46 -8.19
N LEU A 172 -4.05 -5.65 -6.96
CA LEU A 172 -3.60 -6.72 -6.09
C LEU A 172 -4.45 -7.99 -6.33
N PRO A 173 -3.83 -9.18 -6.34
CA PRO A 173 -4.53 -10.43 -6.46
C PRO A 173 -5.45 -10.64 -5.26
N ARG A 174 -6.53 -11.40 -5.50
CA ARG A 174 -7.53 -11.69 -4.47
C ARG A 174 -6.87 -12.53 -3.37
N ALA A 175 -6.88 -12.00 -2.15
CA ALA A 175 -6.56 -12.79 -0.97
C ALA A 175 -7.63 -13.89 -0.78
N HIS A 176 -7.23 -15.02 -0.19
CA HIS A 176 -8.13 -16.17 0.00
C HIS A 176 -9.40 -15.76 0.78
N GLY A 177 -10.58 -16.06 0.22
CA GLY A 177 -11.88 -15.67 0.78
C GLY A 177 -12.43 -14.31 0.33
N GLN A 178 -11.66 -13.51 -0.42
CA GLN A 178 -12.15 -12.25 -0.99
C GLN A 178 -12.77 -12.43 -2.38
N ARG A 179 -13.98 -11.88 -2.54
CA ARG A 179 -14.73 -11.97 -3.79
C ARG A 179 -14.36 -10.91 -4.82
N GLU A 180 -13.56 -9.92 -4.49
CA GLU A 180 -13.28 -8.77 -5.37
C GLU A 180 -11.79 -8.45 -5.38
N ASP A 181 -11.31 -7.95 -6.53
CA ASP A 181 -9.96 -7.42 -6.68
C ASP A 181 -9.80 -6.15 -5.84
N ARG A 182 -8.61 -5.94 -5.30
CA ARG A 182 -8.23 -4.70 -4.61
C ARG A 182 -7.21 -3.93 -5.42
N TYR A 183 -7.18 -2.62 -5.21
CA TYR A 183 -6.30 -1.70 -5.89
C TYR A 183 -5.55 -0.88 -4.85
N MET A 184 -4.26 -0.67 -5.08
CA MET A 184 -3.38 0.08 -4.19
C MET A 184 -2.54 1.09 -4.97
N HIS A 185 -2.28 2.25 -4.38
CA HIS A 185 -1.42 3.25 -4.98
C HIS A 185 0.05 2.79 -4.97
N LEU A 186 0.84 3.30 -5.93
CA LEU A 186 2.29 3.08 -6.01
C LEU A 186 3.10 4.30 -5.55
N LEU A 187 2.42 5.34 -5.03
CA LEU A 187 3.06 6.55 -4.51
C LEU A 187 3.94 6.32 -3.27
N GLY A 188 3.82 5.16 -2.60
CA GLY A 188 4.65 4.80 -1.45
C GLY A 188 5.83 3.88 -1.81
N GLY A 189 6.12 3.75 -3.10
CA GLY A 189 7.10 2.82 -3.63
C GLY A 189 6.48 1.59 -4.30
N ALA A 190 7.35 0.76 -4.87
CA ALA A 190 6.94 -0.45 -5.56
C ALA A 190 6.32 -1.46 -4.59
N ILE A 191 5.22 -2.08 -5.01
CA ILE A 191 4.55 -3.16 -4.28
C ILE A 191 4.89 -4.48 -4.97
N ASP A 192 5.48 -5.40 -4.22
CA ASP A 192 5.70 -6.76 -4.68
C ASP A 192 4.38 -7.55 -4.62
N VAL A 193 3.70 -7.58 -5.76
CA VAL A 193 2.41 -8.24 -5.93
C VAL A 193 2.55 -9.76 -5.78
N ASP A 194 3.67 -10.33 -6.22
CA ASP A 194 3.93 -11.76 -6.18
C ASP A 194 4.20 -12.23 -4.75
N ALA A 195 4.92 -11.42 -3.95
CA ALA A 195 5.06 -11.67 -2.52
C ALA A 195 3.71 -11.63 -1.77
N ILE A 196 2.82 -10.70 -2.12
CA ILE A 196 1.45 -10.63 -1.54
C ILE A 196 0.63 -11.86 -1.94
N ALA A 197 0.73 -12.30 -3.19
CA ALA A 197 0.06 -13.50 -3.66
C ALA A 197 0.56 -14.75 -2.91
N ALA A 198 1.89 -14.88 -2.74
CA ALA A 198 2.52 -15.99 -2.05
C ALA A 198 2.22 -16.02 -0.54
N ALA A 199 2.06 -14.85 0.10
CA ALA A 199 1.71 -14.72 1.51
C ALA A 199 0.25 -15.07 1.83
N SER A 200 -0.62 -15.21 0.83
CA SER A 200 -1.93 -15.84 0.95
C SER A 200 -1.84 -17.30 0.48
N PRO A 201 -1.31 -18.24 1.30
CA PRO A 201 -1.35 -19.64 0.91
C PRO A 201 -2.80 -20.04 0.65
N PRO A 202 -3.07 -20.90 -0.35
CA PRO A 202 -4.39 -21.50 -0.45
C PRO A 202 -4.69 -22.12 0.92
N SER A 203 -5.76 -21.70 1.59
CA SER A 203 -6.33 -22.62 2.57
C SER A 203 -6.58 -23.89 1.76
N PRO A 204 -6.05 -25.06 2.16
CA PRO A 204 -6.60 -26.27 1.59
C PRO A 204 -8.10 -26.14 1.83
N SER A 205 -8.89 -26.18 0.77
CA SER A 205 -10.32 -26.39 0.91
C SER A 205 -10.43 -27.78 1.50
N ALA A 206 -10.25 -27.89 2.81
CA ALA A 206 -10.54 -29.09 3.55
C ALA A 206 -12.00 -29.35 3.21
N SER A 207 -12.21 -30.39 2.42
CA SER A 207 -13.56 -30.85 2.14
C SER A 207 -14.22 -31.11 3.50
N ARG A 208 -15.56 -31.08 3.55
CA ARG A 208 -16.27 -31.46 4.78
C ARG A 208 -15.80 -32.84 5.30
N ALA A 209 -15.31 -33.71 4.42
CA ALA A 209 -14.69 -34.98 4.77
C ALA A 209 -13.34 -34.82 5.48
N ASP A 210 -12.43 -33.98 4.97
CA ASP A 210 -11.13 -33.73 5.61
C ASP A 210 -11.26 -33.07 6.99
N LEU A 211 -12.27 -32.20 7.15
CA LEU A 211 -12.63 -31.62 8.44
C LEU A 211 -13.23 -32.66 9.38
N ALA A 212 -14.11 -33.54 8.90
CA ALA A 212 -14.69 -34.61 9.70
C ALA A 212 -13.63 -35.60 10.20
N GLU A 213 -12.71 -36.03 9.33
CA GLU A 213 -11.60 -36.93 9.69
C GLU A 213 -10.66 -36.28 10.72
N ARG A 214 -10.40 -34.98 10.57
CA ARG A 214 -9.55 -34.25 11.52
C ARG A 214 -10.24 -34.04 12.87
N VAL A 215 -11.56 -33.82 12.88
CA VAL A 215 -12.34 -33.75 14.12
C VAL A 215 -12.36 -35.11 14.82
N GLU A 216 -12.60 -36.19 14.09
CA GLU A 216 -12.62 -37.55 14.64
C GLU A 216 -11.26 -37.94 15.24
N ARG A 217 -10.16 -37.62 14.56
CA ARG A 217 -8.81 -37.82 15.09
C ARG A 217 -8.56 -37.01 16.36
N LEU A 218 -8.97 -35.74 16.38
CA LEU A 218 -8.80 -34.88 17.56
C LEU A 218 -9.67 -35.31 18.74
N GLU A 219 -10.87 -35.83 18.48
CA GLU A 219 -11.75 -36.40 19.51
C GLU A 219 -11.15 -37.67 20.13
N ALA A 220 -10.54 -38.53 19.31
CA ALA A 220 -9.83 -39.72 19.78
C ALA A 220 -8.59 -39.36 20.63
N GLU A 221 -7.80 -38.38 20.18
CA GLU A 221 -6.64 -37.88 20.95
C GLU A 221 -7.08 -37.23 22.28
N LEU A 222 -8.18 -36.47 22.28
CA LEU A 222 -8.73 -35.86 23.49
C LEU A 222 -9.24 -36.91 24.48
N ALA A 223 -9.90 -37.96 24.00
CA ALA A 223 -10.37 -39.06 24.84
C ALA A 223 -9.19 -39.78 25.50
N ALA A 224 -8.16 -40.13 24.73
CA ALA A 224 -6.95 -40.77 25.26
C ALA A 224 -6.22 -39.87 26.29
N LEU A 225 -6.16 -38.55 26.03
CA LEU A 225 -5.53 -37.61 26.94
C LEU A 225 -6.33 -37.45 28.25
N ARG A 226 -7.66 -37.49 28.18
CA ARG A 226 -8.53 -37.46 29.37
C ARG A 226 -8.35 -38.70 30.24
N GLU A 227 -8.33 -39.89 29.63
CA GLU A 227 -8.07 -41.13 30.37
C GLU A 227 -6.71 -41.13 31.05
N ALA A 228 -5.66 -40.69 30.33
CA ALA A 228 -4.33 -40.57 30.89
C ALA A 228 -4.27 -39.55 32.05
N PHE A 229 -4.99 -38.42 31.92
CA PHE A 229 -5.09 -37.41 32.95
C PHE A 229 -5.84 -37.90 34.20
N ASP A 230 -6.94 -38.63 34.02
CA ASP A 230 -7.72 -39.18 35.14
C ASP A 230 -6.92 -40.26 35.89
N ALA A 231 -6.22 -41.13 35.16
CA ALA A 231 -5.31 -42.11 35.75
C ALA A 231 -4.13 -41.45 36.51
N PHE A 232 -3.62 -40.33 35.99
CA PHE A 232 -2.59 -39.53 36.68
C PHE A 232 -3.14 -38.87 37.95
N ARG A 233 -4.35 -38.29 37.88
CA ARG A 233 -5.03 -37.68 39.03
C ARG A 233 -5.28 -38.70 40.16
N GLN A 234 -5.72 -39.91 39.82
CA GLN A 234 -5.93 -40.98 40.82
C GLN A 234 -4.62 -41.36 41.51
N ARG A 235 -3.51 -41.48 40.77
CA ARG A 235 -2.19 -41.75 41.34
C ARG A 235 -1.66 -40.66 42.27
N ILE A 236 -2.07 -39.41 42.08
CA ILE A 236 -1.68 -38.28 42.96
C ILE A 236 -2.66 -38.11 44.13
N GLY A 237 -3.92 -38.49 43.97
CA GLY A 237 -4.94 -38.41 45.03
C GLY A 237 -4.85 -39.52 46.08
N ASP A 238 -4.21 -40.64 45.77
CA ASP A 238 -4.01 -41.79 46.66
C ASP A 238 -2.64 -41.76 47.39
N GLY A 239 -1.97 -40.60 47.44
CA GLY A 239 -0.64 -40.40 48.06
C GLY A 239 -0.63 -39.39 49.20
#